data_AF-A0A259JY91-F1
#
_entry.id   AF-A0A259JY91-F1
#
_cell.length_a   1.000
_cell.length_b   1.000
_cell.length_c   1.000
_cell.angle_alpha   90.00
_cell.angle_beta   90.00
_cell.angle_gamma   90.00
#
_symmetry.space_group_name_H-M   'P 1'
#
loop_
_entity.id
_entity.type
_entity.pdbx_description
1 polymer ?
#
loop_
_entity_poly.entity_id
_entity_poly.type
_entity_poly.pdbx_seq_one_letter_code
_entity_poly.pdbx_strand_id
1 'polypeptide(L)'
;MSTPAHLPRSAYAHMFGPTTGDKIRLADTSLVIEVEKDFTTYGEEVKFGGGKVIRDGMGQSQVTNANGAVDTVITNAVVLDHWGVVKCDVGLSGGRIVKLGKAGNPDVQGGVDIIIGPGTEVIAGEGKILTAGGFDSHIHFICPQQIEEALASGVTTMLGGGTGPATGTFATTCTPGPWHIARMIEAADAFPMNLAFAGKGNASLPAALEEMVRAGACALKLHEDWGTTPAAIDCCLSVADAFDVQVMIHSDTLNESGFV
;
A
#
# COMPACT_ATOMS: atom_id res chain seq x y z
N MET A 1 16.89 45.21 3.23
CA MET A 1 15.76 44.31 2.97
C MET A 1 15.83 43.92 1.52
N SER A 2 16.07 42.64 1.21
CA SER A 2 16.06 42.15 -0.16
C SER A 2 14.63 42.15 -0.70
N THR A 3 14.47 42.53 -1.96
CA THR A 3 13.19 42.39 -2.68
C THR A 3 12.76 40.92 -2.66
N PRO A 4 11.47 40.60 -2.44
CA PRO A 4 11.00 39.23 -2.53
C PRO A 4 11.34 38.65 -3.91
N ALA A 5 11.97 37.48 -3.94
CA ALA A 5 12.16 36.74 -5.18
C ALA A 5 10.80 36.16 -5.61
N HIS A 6 10.45 36.32 -6.88
CA HIS A 6 9.23 35.78 -7.46
C HIS A 6 9.57 34.66 -8.43
N LEU A 7 8.91 33.51 -8.31
CA LEU A 7 9.02 32.39 -9.27
C LEU A 7 7.68 32.18 -9.98
N PRO A 8 7.63 32.17 -11.34
CA PRO A 8 6.41 31.81 -12.06
C PRO A 8 5.94 30.39 -11.72
N ARG A 9 4.62 30.15 -11.64
CA ARG A 9 4.05 28.82 -11.29
C ARG A 9 4.58 27.68 -12.16
N SER A 10 4.75 27.89 -13.46
CA SER A 10 5.29 26.88 -14.37
C SER A 10 6.75 26.52 -14.04
N ALA A 11 7.57 27.50 -13.68
CA ALA A 11 8.95 27.27 -13.25
C ALA A 11 8.99 26.56 -11.89
N TYR A 12 8.12 26.94 -10.95
CA TYR A 12 7.96 26.26 -9.67
C TYR A 12 7.60 24.78 -9.87
N ALA A 13 6.56 24.51 -10.65
CA ALA A 13 6.09 23.15 -10.92
C ALA A 13 7.16 22.29 -11.59
N HIS A 14 7.98 22.87 -12.46
CA HIS A 14 9.11 22.16 -13.09
C HIS A 14 10.24 21.84 -12.11
N MET A 15 10.46 22.68 -11.08
CA MET A 15 11.54 22.49 -10.11
C MET A 15 11.17 21.57 -8.94
N PHE A 16 9.94 21.72 -8.43
CA PHE A 16 9.49 21.12 -7.18
C PHE A 16 8.19 20.32 -7.33
N GLY A 17 7.63 20.20 -8.54
CA GLY A 17 6.28 19.68 -8.74
C GLY A 17 5.18 20.71 -8.44
N PRO A 18 3.94 20.43 -8.83
CA PRO A 18 2.81 21.35 -8.67
C PRO A 18 2.54 21.68 -7.20
N THR A 19 1.86 22.80 -6.95
CA THR A 19 1.42 23.26 -5.64
C THR A 19 -0.07 23.60 -5.62
N THR A 20 -0.60 24.08 -4.50
CA THR A 20 -2.03 24.33 -4.28
C THR A 20 -2.69 25.06 -5.45
N GLY A 21 -3.77 24.47 -5.97
CA GLY A 21 -4.57 24.93 -7.12
C GLY A 21 -4.03 24.53 -8.50
N ASP A 22 -2.81 23.99 -8.59
CA ASP A 22 -2.31 23.43 -9.84
C ASP A 22 -3.01 22.09 -10.15
N LYS A 23 -3.10 21.76 -11.44
CA LYS A 23 -3.83 20.61 -11.95
C LYS A 23 -2.93 19.63 -12.68
N ILE A 24 -3.20 18.35 -12.51
CA ILE A 24 -2.46 17.25 -13.14
C ILE A 24 -3.44 16.34 -13.86
N ARG A 25 -3.20 16.08 -15.15
CA ARG A 25 -3.91 15.04 -15.89
C ARG A 25 -3.34 13.68 -15.51
N LEU A 26 -4.21 12.73 -15.21
CA LEU A 26 -3.78 11.36 -14.93
C LEU A 26 -3.52 10.63 -16.26
N ALA A 27 -2.24 10.38 -16.56
CA ALA A 27 -1.78 9.76 -17.79
C ALA A 27 -2.41 10.43 -19.05
N ASP A 28 -2.92 9.63 -19.98
CA ASP A 28 -3.62 10.04 -21.20
C ASP A 28 -5.15 10.10 -21.03
N THR A 29 -5.64 10.01 -19.79
CA THR A 29 -7.08 10.03 -19.50
C THR A 29 -7.66 11.45 -19.55
N SER A 30 -8.99 11.54 -19.44
CA SER A 30 -9.70 12.82 -19.23
C SER A 30 -9.77 13.25 -17.76
N LEU A 31 -9.21 12.46 -16.84
CA LEU A 31 -9.23 12.76 -15.40
C LEU A 31 -8.17 13.79 -15.05
N VAL A 32 -8.56 14.77 -14.23
CA VAL A 32 -7.69 15.84 -13.76
C VAL A 32 -7.84 15.96 -12.25
N ILE A 33 -6.74 15.85 -11.52
CA ILE A 33 -6.67 16.11 -10.08
C ILE A 33 -6.13 17.52 -9.84
N GLU A 34 -6.58 18.15 -8.76
CA GLU A 34 -6.12 19.46 -8.30
C GLU A 34 -5.41 19.30 -6.96
N VAL A 35 -4.27 19.95 -6.76
CA VAL A 35 -3.58 19.93 -5.46
C VAL A 35 -4.38 20.79 -4.47
N GLU A 36 -4.96 20.16 -3.46
CA GLU A 36 -5.87 20.79 -2.49
C GLU A 36 -5.12 21.54 -1.38
N LYS A 37 -3.92 21.06 -1.03
CA LYS A 37 -3.08 21.64 0.01
C LYS A 37 -1.60 21.34 -0.25
N ASP A 38 -0.75 22.31 0.01
CA ASP A 38 0.71 22.15 0.07
C ASP A 38 1.19 22.37 1.52
N PHE A 39 2.03 21.47 2.02
CA PHE A 39 2.60 21.55 3.36
C PHE A 39 3.92 22.34 3.40
N THR A 40 4.49 22.68 2.25
CA THR A 40 5.76 23.41 2.19
C THR A 40 5.65 24.84 2.70
N THR A 41 6.81 25.44 2.97
CA THR A 41 6.98 26.90 3.07
C THR A 41 7.74 27.34 1.83
N TYR A 42 7.18 28.24 1.03
CA TYR A 42 7.78 28.59 -0.26
C TYR A 42 9.17 29.21 -0.12
N GLY A 43 10.15 28.64 -0.83
CA GLY A 43 11.58 28.97 -0.72
C GLY A 43 12.36 28.05 0.22
N GLU A 44 11.67 27.22 1.00
CA GLU A 44 12.24 26.25 1.94
C GLU A 44 12.01 24.79 1.51
N GLU A 45 11.70 24.58 0.22
CA GLU A 45 11.56 23.25 -0.36
C GLU A 45 12.86 22.47 -0.21
N VAL A 46 12.77 21.22 0.22
CA VAL A 46 13.94 20.36 0.35
C VAL A 46 14.19 19.63 -0.96
N LYS A 47 15.40 19.76 -1.49
CA LYS A 47 15.83 19.09 -2.73
C LYS A 47 17.27 18.62 -2.58
N PHE A 48 17.51 17.38 -2.97
CA PHE A 48 18.83 16.76 -2.94
C PHE A 48 19.60 16.98 -4.25
N GLY A 49 20.93 16.97 -4.17
CA GLY A 49 21.85 17.07 -5.30
C GLY A 49 23.00 18.05 -5.10
N GLY A 50 23.96 18.06 -6.04
CA GLY A 50 25.12 18.95 -6.01
C GLY A 50 24.72 20.43 -5.93
N GLY A 51 25.12 21.12 -4.86
CA GLY A 51 24.79 22.52 -4.62
C GLY A 51 23.31 22.80 -4.29
N LYS A 52 22.54 21.79 -3.86
CA LYS A 52 21.12 21.92 -3.49
C LYS A 52 20.92 22.13 -1.99
N VAL A 53 19.71 21.89 -1.50
CA VAL A 53 19.26 22.26 -0.15
C VAL A 53 19.67 21.22 0.88
N ILE A 54 19.45 19.93 0.60
CA ILE A 54 19.80 18.84 1.51
C ILE A 54 21.31 18.62 1.49
N ARG A 55 22.01 19.35 2.37
CA ARG A 55 23.46 19.32 2.60
C ARG A 55 23.73 19.61 4.07
N ASP A 56 24.87 19.12 4.54
CA ASP A 56 25.35 19.27 5.91
C ASP A 56 25.23 20.72 6.43
N GLY A 57 24.49 20.88 7.54
CA GLY A 57 24.25 22.17 8.19
C GLY A 57 23.28 23.11 7.46
N MET A 58 22.72 22.68 6.32
CA MET A 58 21.72 23.40 5.53
C MET A 58 20.35 22.75 5.72
N GLY A 59 19.72 22.20 4.68
CA GLY A 59 18.48 21.43 4.80
C GLY A 59 18.66 20.06 5.48
N GLN A 60 19.91 19.62 5.73
CA GLN A 60 20.23 18.48 6.56
C GLN A 60 20.72 18.97 7.93
N SER A 61 19.98 18.60 8.98
CA SER A 61 20.32 18.84 10.39
C SER A 61 21.47 17.93 10.86
N GLN A 62 21.98 18.20 12.06
CA GLN A 62 22.93 17.32 12.77
C GLN A 62 22.23 16.26 13.65
N VAL A 63 20.90 16.29 13.73
CA VAL A 63 20.12 15.33 14.52
C VAL A 63 20.29 13.91 13.97
N THR A 64 20.62 12.97 14.85
CA THR A 64 20.74 11.53 14.51
C THR A 64 19.37 10.85 14.44
N ASN A 65 19.26 9.70 13.77
CA ASN A 65 18.02 8.91 13.74
C ASN A 65 17.50 8.58 15.15
N ALA A 66 18.39 8.20 16.08
CA ALA A 66 18.05 7.93 17.48
C ALA A 66 17.44 9.13 18.23
N ASN A 67 17.63 10.34 17.70
CA ASN A 67 17.12 11.59 18.26
C ASN A 67 16.00 12.20 17.39
N GLY A 68 15.44 11.44 16.45
CA GLY A 68 14.22 11.81 15.71
C GLY A 68 14.41 12.18 14.23
N ALA A 69 15.61 12.07 13.67
CA ALA A 69 15.75 12.13 12.20
C ALA A 69 15.15 10.87 11.54
N VAL A 70 14.53 11.04 10.37
CA VAL A 70 13.90 9.92 9.66
C VAL A 70 14.93 9.07 8.91
N ASP A 71 14.61 7.80 8.65
CA ASP A 71 15.49 6.88 7.90
C ASP A 71 15.48 7.21 6.41
N THR A 72 14.33 7.63 5.88
CA THR A 72 14.19 8.06 4.49
C THR A 72 13.16 9.17 4.39
N VAL A 73 13.37 10.12 3.48
CA VAL A 73 12.38 11.12 3.11
C VAL A 73 12.07 11.04 1.61
N ILE A 74 10.79 11.03 1.25
CA ILE A 74 10.33 11.26 -0.12
C ILE A 74 10.01 12.76 -0.23
N THR A 75 10.78 13.50 -1.03
CA THR A 75 10.66 14.95 -1.10
C THR A 75 9.63 15.40 -2.14
N ASN A 76 8.85 16.44 -1.83
CA ASN A 76 8.00 17.14 -2.78
C ASN A 76 7.02 16.25 -3.59
N ALA A 77 6.45 15.22 -2.97
CA ALA A 77 5.52 14.31 -3.63
C ALA A 77 4.10 14.91 -3.67
N VAL A 78 3.39 14.71 -4.78
CA VAL A 78 1.93 14.87 -4.78
C VAL A 78 1.34 13.54 -4.32
N VAL A 79 0.82 13.50 -3.10
CA VAL A 79 0.10 12.35 -2.55
C VAL A 79 -1.33 12.37 -3.06
N LEU A 80 -1.73 11.29 -3.72
CA LEU A 80 -3.11 11.03 -4.14
C LEU A 80 -3.63 9.85 -3.31
N ASP A 81 -4.64 10.10 -2.48
CA ASP A 81 -5.26 9.08 -1.65
C ASP A 81 -6.77 9.36 -1.47
N HIS A 82 -7.51 8.40 -0.91
CA HIS A 82 -8.97 8.48 -0.75
C HIS A 82 -9.43 9.67 0.12
N TRP A 83 -8.57 10.20 0.98
CA TRP A 83 -8.85 11.33 1.86
C TRP A 83 -8.47 12.69 1.26
N GLY A 84 -7.76 12.73 0.12
CA GLY A 84 -7.43 13.98 -0.56
C GLY A 84 -6.23 13.93 -1.50
N VAL A 85 -5.93 15.08 -2.10
CA VAL A 85 -4.80 15.30 -3.01
C VAL A 85 -3.90 16.41 -2.46
N VAL A 86 -2.76 16.06 -1.88
CA VAL A 86 -1.88 17.01 -1.19
C VAL A 86 -0.45 16.97 -1.69
N LYS A 87 0.27 18.06 -1.50
CA LYS A 87 1.70 18.18 -1.78
C LYS A 87 2.46 18.22 -0.46
N CYS A 88 3.37 17.28 -0.25
CA CYS A 88 4.14 17.21 0.99
C CYS A 88 5.45 16.43 0.81
N ASP A 89 6.28 16.47 1.85
CA ASP A 89 7.34 15.49 2.07
C ASP A 89 6.78 14.32 2.89
N VAL A 90 7.31 13.12 2.69
CA VAL A 90 6.90 11.90 3.41
C VAL A 90 8.08 11.32 4.15
N GLY A 91 7.98 11.26 5.49
CA GLY A 91 9.01 10.71 6.37
C GLY A 91 8.77 9.22 6.65
N LEU A 92 9.83 8.42 6.52
CA LEU A 92 9.82 6.99 6.80
C LEU A 92 10.79 6.68 7.94
N SER A 93 10.35 5.92 8.95
CA SER A 93 11.23 5.38 9.97
C SER A 93 10.78 3.99 10.42
N GLY A 94 11.74 3.07 10.63
CA GLY A 94 11.46 1.70 11.02
C GLY A 94 10.57 0.95 10.01
N GLY A 95 10.67 1.28 8.72
CA GLY A 95 9.82 0.73 7.66
C GLY A 95 8.36 1.21 7.67
N ARG A 96 8.03 2.27 8.44
CA ARG A 96 6.69 2.84 8.53
C ARG A 96 6.67 4.29 8.06
N ILE A 97 5.53 4.72 7.52
CA ILE A 97 5.24 6.14 7.31
C ILE A 97 5.00 6.77 8.69
N VAL A 98 5.85 7.72 9.07
CA VAL A 98 5.72 8.40 10.36
C VAL A 98 5.03 9.76 10.23
N LYS A 99 5.11 10.39 9.06
CA LYS A 99 4.58 11.74 8.85
C LYS A 99 4.45 12.10 7.37
N LEU A 100 3.38 12.82 7.04
CA LEU A 100 3.24 13.63 5.83
C LEU A 100 3.30 15.09 6.29
N GLY A 101 4.21 15.89 5.74
CA GLY A 101 4.47 17.22 6.27
C GLY A 101 5.54 18.00 5.49
N LYS A 102 6.33 18.78 6.21
CA LYS A 102 7.45 19.57 5.69
C LYS A 102 8.74 19.05 6.30
N ALA A 103 9.59 18.51 5.45
CA ALA A 103 10.89 18.01 5.85
C ALA A 103 11.97 19.09 5.80
N GLY A 104 13.08 18.85 6.49
CA GLY A 104 14.26 19.69 6.44
C GLY A 104 15.03 19.75 7.73
N ASN A 105 15.67 20.89 7.95
CA ASN A 105 16.45 21.16 9.13
C ASN A 105 15.76 22.23 10.00
N PRO A 106 15.29 21.89 11.22
CA PRO A 106 14.64 22.85 12.10
C PRO A 106 15.57 23.97 12.59
N ASP A 107 16.89 23.81 12.48
CA ASP A 107 17.86 24.82 12.92
C ASP A 107 17.87 26.06 12.02
N VAL A 108 17.48 25.90 10.74
CA VAL A 108 17.57 26.96 9.72
C VAL A 108 16.29 27.16 8.91
N GLN A 109 15.32 26.26 9.01
CA GLN A 109 14.05 26.33 8.27
C GLN A 109 12.86 26.31 9.23
N GLY A 110 11.89 27.19 8.99
CA GLY A 110 10.64 27.23 9.77
C GLY A 110 9.70 26.07 9.43
N GLY A 111 8.87 25.67 10.40
CA GLY A 111 7.76 24.73 10.20
C GLY A 111 8.16 23.28 9.87
N VAL A 112 9.42 22.89 10.11
CA VAL A 112 9.89 21.51 9.90
C VAL A 112 9.25 20.58 10.94
N ASP A 113 8.59 19.54 10.44
CA ASP A 113 8.02 18.46 11.25
C ASP A 113 8.53 17.06 10.85
N ILE A 114 9.42 17.00 9.86
CA ILE A 114 10.17 15.80 9.45
C ILE A 114 11.66 16.16 9.40
N ILE A 115 12.44 15.69 10.38
CA ILE A 115 13.86 16.08 10.46
C ILE A 115 14.69 15.22 9.50
N ILE A 116 15.43 15.87 8.60
CA ILE A 116 16.44 15.25 7.76
C ILE A 116 17.77 15.34 8.50
N GLY A 117 18.36 14.20 8.85
CA GLY A 117 19.64 14.09 9.55
C GLY A 117 20.73 13.44 8.71
N PRO A 118 21.93 13.22 9.27
CA PRO A 118 23.06 12.62 8.53
C PRO A 118 22.82 11.17 8.07
N GLY A 119 21.89 10.45 8.70
CA GLY A 119 21.51 9.07 8.35
C GLY A 119 20.25 8.95 7.49
N THR A 120 19.68 10.07 7.01
CA THR A 120 18.45 10.08 6.21
C THR A 120 18.76 9.89 4.73
N GLU A 121 18.18 8.85 4.12
CA GLU A 121 18.18 8.69 2.65
C GLU A 121 17.10 9.58 1.99
N VAL A 122 17.28 9.94 0.71
CA VAL A 122 16.38 10.81 -0.04
C VAL A 122 15.87 10.14 -1.32
N ILE A 123 14.55 10.09 -1.47
CA ILE A 123 13.86 9.75 -2.72
C ILE A 123 13.23 11.01 -3.29
N ALA A 124 13.59 11.39 -4.52
CA ALA A 124 13.06 12.60 -5.17
C ALA A 124 11.63 12.36 -5.72
N GLY A 125 10.63 12.89 -5.01
CA GLY A 125 9.22 12.82 -5.39
C GLY A 125 8.73 14.00 -6.24
N GLU A 126 9.55 15.04 -6.44
CA GLU A 126 9.17 16.18 -7.29
C GLU A 126 8.75 15.73 -8.72
N GLY A 127 7.57 16.20 -9.12
CA GLY A 127 6.97 15.83 -10.42
C GLY A 127 6.50 14.37 -10.49
N LYS A 128 6.36 13.68 -9.35
CA LYS A 128 5.73 12.35 -9.25
C LYS A 128 4.44 12.44 -8.44
N ILE A 129 3.54 11.50 -8.72
CA ILE A 129 2.38 11.21 -7.88
C ILE A 129 2.76 10.00 -7.02
N LEU A 130 2.50 10.08 -5.72
CA LEU A 130 2.67 9.01 -4.76
C LEU A 130 1.29 8.53 -4.30
N THR A 131 1.07 7.22 -4.34
CA THR A 131 -0.15 6.59 -3.84
C THR A 131 0.22 5.53 -2.80
N ALA A 132 -0.77 5.05 -2.05
CA ALA A 132 -0.62 3.74 -1.41
C ALA A 132 -0.39 2.66 -2.47
N GLY A 133 0.26 1.57 -2.08
CA GLY A 133 0.34 0.39 -2.93
C GLY A 133 -1.02 -0.30 -3.05
N GLY A 134 -1.32 -0.86 -4.22
CA GLY A 134 -2.57 -1.57 -4.46
C GLY A 134 -2.74 -2.78 -3.55
N PHE A 135 -3.98 -3.03 -3.14
CA PHE A 135 -4.42 -4.25 -2.45
C PHE A 135 -5.30 -5.04 -3.41
N ASP A 136 -4.79 -6.16 -3.92
CA ASP A 136 -5.61 -7.10 -4.68
C ASP A 136 -6.15 -8.19 -3.74
N SER A 137 -7.46 -8.32 -3.68
CA SER A 137 -8.17 -9.20 -2.74
C SER A 137 -8.75 -10.46 -3.38
N HIS A 138 -8.47 -10.73 -4.66
CA HIS A 138 -8.99 -11.89 -5.36
C HIS A 138 -7.91 -12.66 -6.13
N ILE A 139 -6.85 -13.03 -5.43
CA ILE A 139 -5.70 -13.69 -6.05
C ILE A 139 -5.84 -15.22 -6.06
N HIS A 140 -5.68 -15.81 -7.25
CA HIS A 140 -5.41 -17.24 -7.37
C HIS A 140 -3.90 -17.45 -7.34
N PHE A 141 -3.36 -18.11 -6.32
CA PHE A 141 -1.91 -18.37 -6.23
C PHE A 141 -1.49 -19.55 -7.13
N ILE A 142 -1.58 -19.32 -8.45
CA ILE A 142 -1.34 -20.31 -9.50
C ILE A 142 0.16 -20.49 -9.75
N CYS A 143 0.90 -19.40 -9.84
CA CYS A 143 2.34 -19.43 -10.10
C CYS A 143 3.04 -18.23 -9.43
N PRO A 144 4.34 -18.34 -9.07
CA PRO A 144 5.05 -17.24 -8.41
C PRO A 144 5.30 -16.02 -9.31
N GLN A 145 5.31 -16.18 -10.63
CA GLN A 145 5.58 -15.10 -11.60
C GLN A 145 4.57 -13.96 -11.49
N GLN A 146 3.32 -14.26 -11.10
CA GLN A 146 2.28 -13.25 -10.95
C GLN A 146 2.61 -12.20 -9.87
N ILE A 147 3.50 -12.51 -8.92
CA ILE A 147 3.92 -11.57 -7.87
C ILE A 147 4.73 -10.44 -8.47
N GLU A 148 5.63 -10.73 -9.41
CA GLU A 148 6.44 -9.71 -10.10
C GLU A 148 5.56 -8.79 -10.95
N GLU A 149 4.61 -9.36 -11.69
CA GLU A 149 3.65 -8.59 -12.49
C GLU A 149 2.75 -7.72 -11.60
N ALA A 150 2.29 -8.24 -10.47
CA ALA A 150 1.54 -7.47 -9.48
C ALA A 150 2.38 -6.28 -8.97
N LEU A 151 3.63 -6.52 -8.57
CA LEU A 151 4.54 -5.47 -8.09
C LEU A 151 4.77 -4.38 -9.17
N ALA A 152 5.00 -4.79 -10.42
CA ALA A 152 5.21 -3.87 -11.55
C ALA A 152 3.98 -3.00 -11.86
N SER A 153 2.77 -3.50 -11.56
CA SER A 153 1.51 -2.75 -11.67
C SER A 153 1.21 -1.83 -10.48
N GLY A 154 2.05 -1.84 -9.44
CA GLY A 154 1.86 -1.06 -8.22
C GLY A 154 1.06 -1.75 -7.11
N VAL A 155 0.76 -3.05 -7.23
CA VAL A 155 0.18 -3.86 -6.15
C VAL A 155 1.27 -4.24 -5.15
N THR A 156 0.97 -4.10 -3.86
CA THR A 156 1.91 -4.41 -2.76
C THR A 156 1.32 -5.38 -1.73
N THR A 157 0.04 -5.72 -1.87
CA THR A 157 -0.64 -6.71 -1.05
C THR A 157 -1.53 -7.59 -1.89
N MET A 158 -1.42 -8.90 -1.70
CA MET A 158 -2.19 -9.92 -2.42
C MET A 158 -2.89 -10.83 -1.41
N LEU A 159 -4.22 -10.81 -1.41
CA LEU A 159 -5.07 -11.71 -0.64
C LEU A 159 -5.80 -12.65 -1.60
N GLY A 160 -5.80 -13.93 -1.26
CA GLY A 160 -6.47 -14.94 -2.07
C GLY A 160 -6.08 -16.34 -1.63
N GLY A 161 -6.05 -17.32 -2.52
CA GLY A 161 -5.71 -18.69 -2.15
C GLY A 161 -5.22 -19.53 -3.33
N GLY A 162 -4.52 -20.61 -3.02
CA GLY A 162 -3.96 -21.51 -4.01
C GLY A 162 -2.81 -22.36 -3.48
N THR A 163 -2.42 -23.35 -4.27
CA THR A 163 -1.30 -24.27 -3.97
C THR A 163 -0.44 -24.51 -5.22
N GLY A 164 -0.33 -23.50 -6.10
CA GLY A 164 0.27 -23.64 -7.41
C GLY A 164 -0.74 -24.08 -8.49
N PRO A 165 -0.30 -24.68 -9.61
CA PRO A 165 -1.12 -24.94 -10.79
C PRO A 165 -2.00 -26.20 -10.64
N ALA A 166 -2.70 -26.32 -9.52
CA ALA A 166 -3.67 -27.38 -9.26
C ALA A 166 -5.06 -26.97 -9.77
N THR A 167 -5.88 -27.94 -10.22
CA THR A 167 -7.23 -27.69 -10.72
C THR A 167 -8.09 -26.87 -9.76
N GLY A 168 -8.00 -27.16 -8.46
CA GLY A 168 -8.71 -26.39 -7.44
C GLY A 168 -8.27 -24.92 -7.36
N THR A 169 -6.99 -24.63 -7.58
CA THR A 169 -6.45 -23.27 -7.58
C THR A 169 -6.76 -22.52 -8.87
N PHE A 170 -6.78 -23.20 -10.02
CA PHE A 170 -7.25 -22.59 -11.26
C PHE A 170 -8.69 -22.09 -11.15
N ALA A 171 -9.52 -22.80 -10.39
CA ALA A 171 -10.94 -22.47 -10.23
C ALA A 171 -11.22 -21.55 -9.03
N THR A 172 -10.49 -21.71 -7.91
CA THR A 172 -10.91 -21.11 -6.63
C THR A 172 -9.73 -20.50 -5.87
N THR A 173 -9.98 -19.36 -5.21
CA THR A 173 -9.01 -18.69 -4.30
C THR A 173 -8.93 -19.39 -2.94
N CYS A 174 -8.63 -20.69 -2.95
CA CYS A 174 -8.58 -21.54 -1.76
C CYS A 174 -7.20 -22.17 -1.59
N THR A 175 -6.63 -22.06 -0.39
CA THR A 175 -5.50 -22.87 0.09
C THR A 175 -6.04 -23.92 1.08
N PRO A 176 -6.39 -25.14 0.63
CA PRO A 176 -7.17 -26.07 1.44
C PRO A 176 -6.32 -26.83 2.46
N GLY A 177 -6.74 -26.78 3.73
CA GLY A 177 -6.19 -27.58 4.82
C GLY A 177 -4.91 -27.00 5.45
N PRO A 178 -4.59 -27.39 6.70
CA PRO A 178 -3.52 -26.79 7.48
C PRO A 178 -2.13 -26.99 6.87
N TRP A 179 -1.88 -28.14 6.23
CA TRP A 179 -0.58 -28.44 5.63
C TRP A 179 -0.25 -27.51 4.46
N HIS A 180 -1.23 -27.27 3.57
CA HIS A 180 -1.02 -26.39 2.41
C HIS A 180 -0.86 -24.94 2.83
N ILE A 181 -1.62 -24.48 3.83
CA ILE A 181 -1.46 -23.13 4.39
C ILE A 181 -0.03 -22.94 4.91
N ALA A 182 0.49 -23.88 5.70
CA ALA A 182 1.86 -23.81 6.18
C ALA A 182 2.90 -23.76 5.05
N ARG A 183 2.75 -24.58 4.00
CA ARG A 183 3.67 -24.56 2.84
C ARG A 183 3.62 -23.25 2.06
N MET A 184 2.43 -22.66 1.91
CA MET A 184 2.29 -21.39 1.20
C MET A 184 2.87 -20.22 2.01
N ILE A 185 2.72 -20.24 3.33
CA ILE A 185 3.38 -19.28 4.22
C ILE A 185 4.91 -19.42 4.13
N GLU A 186 5.45 -20.64 4.17
CA GLU A 186 6.89 -20.86 3.98
C GLU A 186 7.39 -20.39 2.61
N ALA A 187 6.60 -20.59 1.55
CA ALA A 187 6.95 -20.09 0.22
C ALA A 187 6.90 -18.56 0.12
N ALA A 188 6.09 -17.89 0.95
CA ALA A 188 5.93 -16.44 0.95
C ALA A 188 7.20 -15.68 1.37
N ASP A 189 8.06 -16.29 2.20
CA ASP A 189 9.33 -15.70 2.69
C ASP A 189 10.30 -15.32 1.55
N ALA A 190 10.11 -15.86 0.35
CA ALA A 190 10.93 -15.55 -0.81
C ALA A 190 10.58 -14.21 -1.51
N PHE A 191 9.48 -13.54 -1.12
CA PHE A 191 8.94 -12.41 -1.87
C PHE A 191 8.84 -11.12 -1.03
N PRO A 192 9.28 -9.96 -1.55
CA PRO A 192 9.08 -8.66 -0.90
C PRO A 192 7.65 -8.13 -1.18
N MET A 193 6.63 -8.88 -0.76
CA MET A 193 5.21 -8.63 -0.98
C MET A 193 4.42 -9.02 0.27
N ASN A 194 3.37 -8.27 0.61
CA ASN A 194 2.44 -8.73 1.64
C ASN A 194 1.53 -9.82 1.03
N LEU A 195 1.64 -11.05 1.51
CA LEU A 195 0.85 -12.18 1.03
C LEU A 195 -0.11 -12.68 2.12
N ALA A 196 -1.37 -12.85 1.74
CA ALA A 196 -2.45 -13.27 2.62
C ALA A 196 -3.20 -14.45 2.00
N PHE A 197 -3.42 -15.52 2.77
CA PHE A 197 -3.99 -16.77 2.29
C PHE A 197 -5.38 -17.03 2.87
N ALA A 198 -6.29 -17.46 2.00
CA ALA A 198 -7.66 -17.81 2.32
C ALA A 198 -7.83 -19.34 2.35
N GLY A 199 -8.47 -19.82 3.39
CA GLY A 199 -8.89 -21.22 3.50
C GLY A 199 -10.12 -21.50 2.63
N LYS A 200 -10.46 -22.78 2.49
CA LYS A 200 -11.72 -23.18 1.85
C LYS A 200 -12.88 -23.03 2.84
N GLY A 201 -13.87 -22.21 2.50
CA GLY A 201 -15.05 -21.96 3.33
C GLY A 201 -16.19 -22.98 3.16
N ASN A 202 -16.10 -23.86 2.16
CA ASN A 202 -17.17 -24.83 1.84
C ASN A 202 -17.13 -26.06 2.77
N ALA A 203 -17.77 -25.96 3.94
CA ALA A 203 -18.13 -27.11 4.77
C ALA A 203 -19.40 -26.83 5.58
N SER A 204 -20.22 -27.85 5.83
CA SER A 204 -21.42 -27.74 6.67
C SER A 204 -21.15 -27.97 8.17
N LEU A 205 -19.90 -28.24 8.54
CA LEU A 205 -19.45 -28.40 9.93
C LEU A 205 -18.17 -27.56 10.15
N PRO A 206 -17.98 -26.96 11.33
CA PRO A 206 -17.00 -25.89 11.51
C PRO A 206 -15.55 -26.37 11.61
N ALA A 207 -15.31 -27.58 12.11
CA ALA A 207 -13.97 -28.03 12.52
C ALA A 207 -12.89 -27.89 11.43
N ALA A 208 -13.24 -28.17 10.16
CA ALA A 208 -12.31 -28.04 9.03
C ALA A 208 -11.95 -26.56 8.74
N LEU A 209 -12.89 -25.64 8.91
CA LEU A 209 -12.69 -24.21 8.68
C LEU A 209 -11.83 -23.65 9.82
N GLU A 210 -12.13 -24.03 11.07
CA GLU A 210 -11.38 -23.62 12.24
C GLU A 210 -9.90 -24.04 12.18
N GLU A 211 -9.60 -25.28 11.77
CA GLU A 211 -8.19 -25.72 11.68
C GLU A 211 -7.41 -24.96 10.59
N MET A 212 -8.06 -24.54 9.51
CA MET A 212 -7.43 -23.71 8.47
C MET A 212 -7.14 -22.31 8.97
N VAL A 213 -8.08 -21.68 9.68
CA VAL A 213 -7.85 -20.36 10.30
C VAL A 213 -6.71 -20.45 11.31
N ARG A 214 -6.72 -21.47 12.18
CA ARG A 214 -5.64 -21.71 13.16
C ARG A 214 -4.28 -21.98 12.51
N ALA A 215 -4.26 -22.54 11.30
CA ALA A 215 -3.03 -22.77 10.55
C ALA A 215 -2.47 -21.50 9.88
N GLY A 216 -3.22 -20.39 9.87
CA GLY A 216 -2.76 -19.09 9.35
C GLY A 216 -3.59 -18.53 8.19
N ALA A 217 -4.72 -19.14 7.83
CA ALA A 217 -5.65 -18.48 6.90
C ALA A 217 -6.26 -17.23 7.56
N CYS A 218 -6.18 -16.09 6.88
CA CYS A 218 -6.73 -14.81 7.37
C CYS A 218 -8.11 -14.48 6.78
N ALA A 219 -8.63 -15.36 5.92
CA ALA A 219 -9.95 -15.28 5.30
C ALA A 219 -10.43 -16.68 4.88
N LEU A 220 -11.71 -16.81 4.53
CA LEU A 220 -12.29 -18.03 3.94
C LEU A 220 -12.94 -17.71 2.59
N LYS A 221 -12.81 -18.60 1.61
CA LYS A 221 -13.50 -18.50 0.31
C LYS A 221 -14.58 -19.57 0.19
N LEU A 222 -15.83 -19.13 0.06
CA LEU A 222 -16.93 -19.94 -0.46
C LEU A 222 -16.89 -19.89 -2.00
N HIS A 223 -16.92 -21.05 -2.66
CA HIS A 223 -16.98 -21.13 -4.12
C HIS A 223 -17.94 -22.22 -4.60
N GLU A 224 -18.69 -21.95 -5.68
CA GLU A 224 -19.72 -22.88 -6.17
C GLU A 224 -19.15 -24.22 -6.65
N ASP A 225 -17.95 -24.22 -7.24
CA ASP A 225 -17.18 -25.42 -7.59
C ASP A 225 -16.92 -26.37 -6.39
N TRP A 226 -16.99 -25.84 -5.16
CA TRP A 226 -16.93 -26.61 -3.92
C TRP A 226 -18.29 -26.73 -3.20
N GLY A 227 -19.36 -26.18 -3.77
CA GLY A 227 -20.72 -26.16 -3.24
C GLY A 227 -20.99 -24.98 -2.31
N THR A 228 -21.39 -23.83 -2.84
CA THR A 228 -21.81 -22.64 -2.06
C THR A 228 -23.28 -22.77 -1.62
N THR A 229 -23.57 -23.82 -0.86
CA THR A 229 -24.93 -24.11 -0.37
C THR A 229 -25.27 -23.27 0.88
N PRO A 230 -26.56 -23.08 1.22
CA PRO A 230 -26.96 -22.38 2.44
C PRO A 230 -26.29 -22.91 3.71
N ALA A 231 -26.11 -24.23 3.83
CA ALA A 231 -25.45 -24.84 4.99
C ALA A 231 -23.95 -24.52 5.05
N ALA A 232 -23.27 -24.43 3.90
CA ALA A 232 -21.88 -24.00 3.85
C ALA A 232 -21.73 -22.51 4.15
N ILE A 233 -22.64 -21.67 3.66
CA ILE A 233 -22.67 -20.23 3.93
C ILE A 233 -22.83 -19.96 5.43
N ASP A 234 -23.84 -20.55 6.06
CA ASP A 234 -24.15 -20.37 7.50
C ASP A 234 -22.98 -20.80 8.40
N CYS A 235 -22.42 -21.98 8.13
CA CYS A 235 -21.27 -22.50 8.86
C CYS A 235 -20.03 -21.62 8.69
N CYS A 236 -19.73 -21.19 7.45
CA CYS A 236 -18.59 -20.33 7.16
C CYS A 236 -18.69 -18.97 7.86
N LEU A 237 -19.86 -18.32 7.80
CA LEU A 237 -20.10 -17.04 8.49
C LEU A 237 -19.99 -17.20 10.02
N SER A 238 -20.52 -18.29 10.58
CA SER A 238 -20.41 -18.55 12.03
C SER A 238 -18.96 -18.72 12.48
N VAL A 239 -18.12 -19.41 11.69
CA VAL A 239 -16.68 -19.54 11.98
C VAL A 239 -15.97 -18.20 11.79
N ALA A 240 -16.32 -17.43 10.76
CA ALA A 240 -15.75 -16.12 10.50
C ALA A 240 -15.99 -15.14 11.66
N ASP A 241 -17.22 -15.09 12.19
CA ASP A 241 -17.56 -14.28 13.36
C ASP A 241 -16.78 -14.74 14.62
N ALA A 242 -16.63 -16.05 14.81
CA ALA A 242 -15.93 -16.60 15.98
C ALA A 242 -14.40 -16.36 15.96
N PHE A 243 -13.81 -16.19 14.78
CA PHE A 243 -12.37 -16.03 14.60
C PHE A 243 -11.95 -14.63 14.11
N ASP A 244 -12.92 -13.74 13.87
CA ASP A 244 -12.71 -12.38 13.35
C ASP A 244 -11.92 -12.38 12.02
N VAL A 245 -12.39 -13.18 11.06
CA VAL A 245 -11.83 -13.27 9.71
C VAL A 245 -12.88 -12.96 8.64
N GLN A 246 -12.44 -12.49 7.47
CA GLN A 246 -13.35 -12.15 6.37
C GLN A 246 -13.82 -13.38 5.59
N VAL A 247 -15.04 -13.33 5.04
CA VAL A 247 -15.56 -14.32 4.08
C VAL A 247 -15.66 -13.70 2.69
N MET A 248 -15.06 -14.36 1.71
CA MET A 248 -15.26 -14.10 0.29
C MET A 248 -16.21 -15.14 -0.28
N ILE A 249 -17.11 -14.73 -1.18
CA ILE A 249 -18.12 -15.63 -1.74
C ILE A 249 -18.17 -15.52 -3.26
N HIS A 250 -18.15 -16.68 -3.91
CA HIS A 250 -18.63 -16.90 -5.27
C HIS A 250 -19.88 -17.79 -5.14
N SER A 251 -21.04 -17.19 -5.38
CA SER A 251 -22.36 -17.77 -5.11
C SER A 251 -22.72 -18.90 -6.08
N ASP A 252 -23.79 -19.63 -5.76
CA ASP A 252 -24.41 -20.65 -6.61
C ASP A 252 -25.00 -20.01 -7.87
N THR A 253 -24.24 -20.00 -8.98
CA THR A 253 -24.68 -19.42 -10.25
C THR A 253 -25.87 -20.18 -10.83
N LEU A 254 -25.93 -21.49 -10.56
CA LEU A 254 -26.94 -22.39 -11.09
C LEU A 254 -28.29 -22.26 -10.38
N ASN A 255 -28.31 -21.62 -9.20
CA ASN A 255 -29.46 -21.60 -8.29
C ASN A 255 -29.90 -23.02 -7.92
N GLU A 256 -28.95 -23.95 -7.80
CA GLU A 256 -29.22 -25.36 -7.47
C GLU A 256 -29.86 -25.46 -6.08
N SER A 257 -29.33 -24.68 -5.14
CA SER A 257 -29.73 -24.69 -3.74
C SER A 257 -30.63 -23.52 -3.32
N GLY A 258 -30.80 -22.53 -4.20
CA GLY A 258 -31.67 -21.37 -4.01
C GLY A 258 -31.31 -20.19 -4.92
N PHE A 259 -32.23 -19.24 -5.06
CA PHE A 259 -31.97 -17.94 -5.69
C PHE A 259 -31.38 -16.95 -4.66
N VAL A 260 -30.93 -15.77 -5.15
CA VAL A 260 -30.43 -14.64 -4.34
C VAL A 260 -31.48 -14.06 -3.39
#